data_AF-A0A3N5K423-F1
#
_entry.id   AF-A0A3N5K423-F1
#
_cell.length_a   1.000
_cell.length_b   1.000
_cell.length_c   1.000
_cell.angle_alpha   90.00
_cell.angle_beta   90.00
_cell.angle_gamma   90.00
#
_symmetry.space_group_name_H-M   'P 1'
#
loop_
_entity.id
_entity.type
_entity.pdbx_description
1 polymer ?
#
loop_
_entity_poly.entity_id
_entity_poly.type
_entity_poly.pdbx_seq_one_letter_code
_entity_poly.pdbx_strand_id
1 'polypeptide(L)'
;MMFDAYDNLTARLRVAGDYLWPLALRLIMFWEFWESGITKLRGGNWFADIPWAEWQKGFPWPFGALPTEVNWLAATWGELVFSVMLLFGLFTRFAALSLIVVASVAAAAVHWPANWGSLRGLWEGYAITAQGAGNYKLSLLFVLMLLPLLFHGGGKLSLDHLLLKLTGRDSCVSERMGDGITAALLFAVLGVTTIWVEPSWGIACFVVGALFGLTPAFRR
;
A
#
# COMPACT_ATOMS: atom_id res chain seq x y z
N MET A 1 0.87 28.54 32.72
CA MET A 1 1.85 29.13 31.77
C MET A 1 2.61 28.08 30.96
N MET A 2 3.41 27.18 31.56
CA MET A 2 4.18 26.18 30.79
C MET A 2 3.28 25.15 30.07
N PHE A 3 2.28 24.59 30.76
CA PHE A 3 1.31 23.67 30.16
C PHE A 3 0.49 24.33 29.05
N ASP A 4 0.00 25.56 29.28
CA ASP A 4 -0.74 26.31 28.27
C ASP A 4 0.08 26.58 27.00
N ALA A 5 1.37 26.90 27.15
CA ALA A 5 2.27 27.11 26.00
C ALA A 5 2.50 25.80 25.24
N TYR A 6 2.70 24.68 25.95
CA TYR A 6 2.84 23.36 25.36
C TYR A 6 1.57 22.93 24.59
N ASP A 7 0.39 23.09 25.21
CA ASP A 7 -0.89 22.75 24.59
C ASP A 7 -1.15 23.60 23.35
N ASN A 8 -0.83 24.89 23.42
CA ASN A 8 -0.90 25.81 22.28
C ASN A 8 0.03 25.41 21.13
N LEU A 9 1.27 25.03 21.44
CA LEU A 9 2.23 24.60 20.43
C LEU A 9 1.78 23.29 19.77
N THR A 10 1.42 22.29 20.56
CA THR A 10 1.00 20.99 20.04
C THR A 10 -0.29 21.08 19.22
N ALA A 11 -1.23 21.94 19.59
CA ALA A 11 -2.43 22.18 18.80
C ALA A 11 -2.12 22.71 17.39
N ARG A 12 -1.17 23.65 17.28
CA ARG A 12 -0.73 24.20 15.98
C ARG A 12 0.03 23.16 15.15
N LEU A 13 0.88 22.36 15.80
CA LEU A 13 1.60 21.26 15.14
C LEU A 13 0.65 20.18 14.60
N ARG A 14 -0.43 19.84 15.31
CA ARG A 14 -1.47 18.92 14.80
C ARG A 14 -2.08 19.45 13.50
N VAL A 15 -2.47 20.73 13.47
CA VAL A 15 -3.02 21.35 12.26
C VAL A 15 -2.00 21.33 11.12
N ALA A 16 -0.74 21.69 11.37
CA ALA A 16 0.32 21.63 10.35
C ALA A 16 0.53 20.19 9.82
N GLY A 17 0.42 19.21 10.71
CA GLY A 17 0.49 17.79 10.38
C GLY A 17 -0.54 17.37 9.32
N ASP A 18 -1.78 17.84 9.41
CA ASP A 18 -2.84 17.53 8.44
C ASP A 18 -2.51 17.92 6.98
N TYR A 19 -1.55 18.83 6.79
CA TYR A 19 -1.06 19.26 5.48
C TYR A 19 0.23 18.51 5.11
N LEU A 20 1.20 18.46 6.02
CA LEU A 20 2.58 18.09 5.70
C LEU A 20 2.77 16.60 5.48
N TRP A 21 2.41 15.75 6.45
CA TRP A 21 2.77 14.34 6.38
C TRP A 21 2.08 13.60 5.22
N PRO A 22 0.79 13.85 4.89
CA PRO A 22 0.16 13.16 3.76
C PRO A 22 0.77 13.61 2.43
N LEU A 23 1.12 14.90 2.31
CA LEU A 23 1.81 15.41 1.13
C LEU A 23 3.20 14.77 0.98
N ALA A 24 3.99 14.72 2.06
CA ALA A 24 5.32 14.12 2.04
C ALA A 24 5.27 12.66 1.60
N LEU A 25 4.36 11.86 2.15
CA LEU A 25 4.17 10.45 1.73
C LEU A 25 3.74 10.34 0.27
N ARG A 26 2.82 11.20 -0.21
CA ARG A 26 2.41 11.21 -1.62
C ARG A 26 3.56 11.55 -2.56
N LEU A 27 4.42 12.51 -2.19
CA LEU A 27 5.56 12.93 -3.01
C LEU A 27 6.61 11.83 -3.12
N ILE A 28 7.01 11.21 -2.00
CA ILE A 28 8.02 10.14 -2.05
C ILE A 28 7.46 8.90 -2.75
N MET A 29 6.22 8.51 -2.48
CA MET A 29 5.61 7.37 -3.18
C MET A 29 5.38 7.65 -4.66
N PHE A 30 5.00 8.87 -5.04
CA PHE A 30 4.97 9.26 -6.44
C PHE A 30 6.33 9.04 -7.10
N TRP A 31 7.41 9.55 -6.50
CA TRP A 31 8.75 9.43 -7.05
C TRP A 31 9.15 7.97 -7.32
N GLU A 32 9.05 7.12 -6.30
CA GLU A 32 9.49 5.71 -6.37
C GLU A 32 8.71 4.92 -7.43
N PHE A 33 7.38 5.05 -7.45
CA PHE A 33 6.56 4.33 -8.45
C PHE A 33 6.66 4.95 -9.83
N TRP A 34 6.82 6.27 -9.96
CA TRP A 34 7.03 6.92 -11.24
C TRP A 34 8.35 6.49 -11.88
N GLU A 35 9.44 6.49 -11.12
CA GLU A 35 10.75 6.02 -11.59
C GLU A 35 10.69 4.57 -12.05
N SER A 36 10.09 3.70 -11.25
CA SER A 36 9.85 2.29 -11.59
C SER A 36 9.03 2.15 -12.88
N GLY A 37 7.92 2.88 -13.00
CA GLY A 37 7.04 2.82 -14.15
C GLY A 37 7.70 3.34 -15.43
N ILE A 38 8.44 4.45 -15.35
CA ILE A 38 9.19 5.01 -16.49
C ILE A 38 10.31 4.06 -16.94
N THR A 39 10.97 3.39 -15.99
CA THR A 39 12.00 2.39 -16.29
C THR A 39 11.39 1.22 -17.08
N LYS A 40 10.19 0.75 -16.71
CA LYS A 40 9.47 -0.29 -17.48
C LYS A 40 8.98 0.23 -18.83
N LEU A 41 8.48 1.46 -18.90
CA LEU A 41 8.00 2.05 -20.14
C LEU A 41 9.10 2.21 -21.20
N ARG A 42 10.33 2.53 -20.77
CA ARG A 42 11.48 2.76 -21.65
C ARG A 42 12.39 1.54 -21.81
N GLY A 43 12.22 0.52 -20.97
CA GLY A 43 13.05 -0.68 -20.93
C GLY A 43 12.46 -1.86 -21.71
N GLY A 44 13.14 -3.01 -21.61
CA GLY A 44 12.66 -4.28 -22.15
C GLY A 44 11.89 -5.10 -21.12
N ASN A 45 10.91 -5.87 -21.58
CA ASN A 45 10.09 -6.74 -20.72
C ASN A 45 10.89 -7.95 -20.21
N TRP A 46 11.42 -7.85 -19.00
CA TRP A 46 12.14 -8.92 -18.32
C TRP A 46 11.22 -9.85 -17.49
N PHE A 47 9.90 -9.64 -17.50
CA PHE A 47 8.97 -10.50 -16.75
C PHE A 47 8.92 -11.93 -17.28
N ALA A 48 9.31 -12.15 -18.54
CA ALA A 48 9.43 -13.48 -19.14
C ALA A 48 10.51 -14.35 -18.48
N ASP A 49 11.49 -13.72 -17.83
CA ASP A 49 12.59 -14.43 -17.15
C ASP A 49 12.24 -14.76 -15.69
N ILE A 50 11.07 -14.34 -15.18
CA ILE A 50 10.65 -14.63 -13.80
C ILE A 50 10.04 -16.04 -13.71
N PRO A 51 10.44 -16.87 -12.73
CA PRO A 51 11.53 -16.66 -11.78
C PRO A 51 12.91 -16.94 -12.40
N TRP A 52 13.87 -16.03 -12.24
CA TRP A 52 15.24 -16.19 -12.77
C TRP A 52 16.21 -16.77 -11.73
N ALA A 53 15.75 -16.94 -10.49
CA ALA A 53 16.53 -17.53 -9.42
C ALA A 53 15.67 -18.51 -8.60
N GLU A 54 16.29 -19.59 -8.13
CA GLU A 54 15.62 -20.68 -7.40
C GLU A 54 14.94 -20.23 -6.10
N TRP A 55 15.39 -19.13 -5.52
CA TRP A 55 14.83 -18.57 -4.29
C TRP A 55 13.56 -17.72 -4.54
N GLN A 56 13.23 -17.39 -5.80
CA GLN A 56 12.04 -16.60 -6.13
C GLN A 56 10.81 -17.48 -6.31
N LYS A 57 9.65 -16.98 -5.85
CA LYS A 57 8.36 -17.66 -6.01
C LYS A 57 7.81 -17.55 -7.44
N GLY A 58 8.15 -16.48 -8.16
CA GLY A 58 7.51 -16.12 -9.42
C GLY A 58 6.12 -15.54 -9.25
N PHE A 59 5.45 -15.19 -10.36
CA PHE A 59 4.15 -14.51 -10.29
C PHE A 59 3.09 -15.37 -9.56
N PRO A 60 2.49 -14.85 -8.49
CA PRO A 60 1.46 -15.58 -7.77
C PRO A 60 0.13 -15.54 -8.53
N TRP A 61 -0.78 -16.49 -8.27
CA TRP A 61 -2.14 -16.44 -8.82
C TRP A 61 -2.89 -15.16 -8.37
N PRO A 62 -3.72 -14.53 -9.23
CA PRO A 62 -4.03 -14.92 -10.61
C PRO A 62 -3.02 -14.44 -11.66
N PHE A 63 -2.04 -13.62 -11.28
CA PHE A 63 -1.06 -13.03 -12.21
C PHE A 63 -0.17 -14.07 -12.88
N GLY A 64 0.12 -15.19 -12.21
CA GLY A 64 0.84 -16.32 -12.81
C GLY A 64 0.08 -17.04 -13.94
N ALA A 65 -1.22 -16.80 -14.08
CA ALA A 65 -2.02 -17.33 -15.20
C ALA A 65 -2.08 -16.35 -16.40
N LEU A 66 -1.59 -15.13 -16.23
CA LEU A 66 -1.59 -14.12 -17.29
C LEU A 66 -0.30 -14.19 -18.10
N PRO A 67 -0.34 -13.86 -19.41
CA PRO A 67 0.87 -13.63 -20.19
C PRO A 67 1.74 -12.55 -19.57
N THR A 68 3.06 -12.69 -19.69
CA THR A 68 4.03 -11.78 -19.07
C THR A 68 3.94 -10.37 -19.65
N GLU A 69 3.51 -10.22 -20.90
CA GLU A 69 3.22 -8.93 -21.53
C GLU A 69 2.05 -8.21 -20.87
N VAL A 70 1.02 -8.96 -20.46
CA VAL A 70 -0.14 -8.40 -19.74
C VAL A 70 0.28 -7.93 -18.35
N ASN A 71 1.05 -8.75 -17.63
CA ASN A 71 1.61 -8.36 -16.33
C ASN A 71 2.53 -7.14 -16.45
N TRP A 72 3.37 -7.08 -17.50
CA TRP A 72 4.26 -5.95 -17.75
C TRP A 72 3.50 -4.67 -18.00
N LEU A 73 2.48 -4.72 -18.87
CA LEU A 73 1.63 -3.58 -19.19
C LEU A 73 0.87 -3.11 -17.94
N ALA A 74 0.27 -4.04 -17.18
CA ALA A 74 -0.47 -3.74 -15.97
C ALA A 74 0.41 -3.10 -14.89
N ALA A 75 1.62 -3.64 -14.66
CA ALA A 75 2.58 -3.05 -13.72
C ALA A 75 3.04 -1.67 -14.19
N THR A 76 3.42 -1.52 -15.46
CA THR A 76 3.89 -0.24 -16.02
C THR A 76 2.85 0.86 -15.87
N TRP A 77 1.63 0.64 -16.37
CA TRP A 77 0.58 1.65 -16.32
C TRP A 77 -0.03 1.80 -14.93
N GLY A 78 -0.11 0.73 -14.15
CA GLY A 78 -0.53 0.82 -12.76
C GLY A 78 0.41 1.74 -11.96
N GLU A 79 1.71 1.54 -12.07
CA GLU A 79 2.72 2.39 -11.42
C GLU A 79 2.61 3.84 -11.90
N LEU A 80 2.54 4.09 -13.22
CA LEU A 80 2.48 5.46 -13.77
C LEU A 80 1.19 6.19 -13.44
N VAL A 81 0.03 5.57 -13.66
CA VAL A 81 -1.28 6.23 -13.46
C VAL A 81 -1.54 6.44 -11.98
N PHE A 82 -1.36 5.40 -11.15
CA PHE A 82 -1.68 5.52 -9.73
C PHE A 82 -0.66 6.37 -8.99
N SER A 83 0.60 6.43 -9.39
CA SER A 83 1.56 7.40 -8.82
C SER A 83 1.14 8.84 -9.11
N VAL A 84 0.70 9.17 -10.33
CA VAL A 84 0.22 10.52 -10.67
C VAL A 84 -1.06 10.87 -9.92
N MET A 85 -2.01 9.94 -9.82
CA MET A 85 -3.20 10.11 -8.99
C MET A 85 -2.81 10.38 -7.52
N LEU A 86 -1.81 9.65 -7.00
CA LEU A 86 -1.30 9.82 -5.66
C LEU A 86 -0.61 11.19 -5.49
N LEU A 87 0.19 11.64 -6.46
CA LEU A 87 0.86 12.94 -6.45
C LEU A 87 -0.13 14.08 -6.23
N PHE A 88 -1.23 14.09 -6.98
CA PHE A 88 -2.27 15.12 -6.84
C PHE A 88 -3.26 14.83 -5.70
N GLY A 89 -3.21 13.63 -5.10
CA GLY A 89 -4.17 13.20 -4.10
C GLY A 89 -5.59 13.12 -4.66
N LEU A 90 -5.70 12.56 -5.87
CA LEU A 90 -6.96 12.29 -6.57
C LEU A 90 -7.32 10.81 -6.41
N PHE A 91 -8.47 10.52 -5.82
CA PHE A 91 -8.88 9.17 -5.41
C PHE A 91 -7.77 8.46 -4.61
N THR A 92 -7.20 9.16 -3.63
CA THR A 92 -5.99 8.76 -2.90
C THR A 92 -6.06 7.35 -2.35
N ARG A 93 -7.21 6.95 -1.79
CA ARG A 93 -7.41 5.60 -1.23
C ARG A 93 -7.36 4.52 -2.30
N PHE A 94 -7.97 4.78 -3.45
CA PHE A 94 -7.94 3.86 -4.58
C PHE A 94 -6.52 3.74 -5.15
N ALA A 95 -5.85 4.87 -5.40
CA ALA A 95 -4.47 4.88 -5.86
C ALA A 95 -3.52 4.16 -4.89
N ALA A 96 -3.64 4.42 -3.59
CA ALA A 96 -2.82 3.77 -2.56
C ALA A 96 -3.07 2.25 -2.50
N LEU A 97 -4.34 1.81 -2.53
CA LEU A 97 -4.67 0.38 -2.56
C LEU A 97 -4.11 -0.29 -3.82
N SER A 98 -4.25 0.32 -4.99
CA SER A 98 -3.71 -0.22 -6.24
C SER A 98 -2.19 -0.34 -6.20
N LEU A 99 -1.49 0.65 -5.66
CA LEU A 99 -0.03 0.60 -5.49
C LEU A 99 0.41 -0.42 -4.43
N ILE A 100 -0.38 -0.64 -3.37
CA ILE A 100 -0.17 -1.74 -2.43
C ILE A 100 -0.26 -3.08 -3.16
N VAL A 101 -1.26 -3.28 -4.01
CA VAL A 101 -1.39 -4.51 -4.81
C VAL A 101 -0.18 -4.70 -5.72
N VAL A 102 0.23 -3.66 -6.46
CA VAL A 102 1.42 -3.71 -7.33
C VAL A 102 2.67 -4.06 -6.51
N ALA A 103 2.90 -3.39 -5.38
CA ALA A 103 4.06 -3.63 -4.53
C ALA A 103 4.05 -5.03 -3.90
N SER A 104 2.89 -5.53 -3.46
CA SER A 104 2.76 -6.86 -2.87
C SER A 104 2.96 -7.98 -3.91
N VAL A 105 2.46 -7.81 -5.13
CA VAL A 105 2.67 -8.77 -6.23
C VAL A 105 4.12 -8.76 -6.68
N ALA A 106 4.74 -7.58 -6.84
CA ALA A 106 6.16 -7.46 -7.13
C ALA A 106 7.01 -8.08 -6.02
N ALA A 107 6.67 -7.82 -4.75
CA ALA A 107 7.33 -8.44 -3.61
C ALA A 107 7.25 -9.96 -3.71
N ALA A 108 6.05 -10.52 -3.87
CA ALA A 108 5.85 -11.96 -3.99
C ALA A 108 6.62 -12.55 -5.18
N ALA A 109 6.61 -11.89 -6.33
CA ALA A 109 7.21 -12.42 -7.55
C ALA A 109 8.74 -12.46 -7.51
N VAL A 110 9.38 -11.38 -7.03
CA VAL A 110 10.83 -11.20 -7.21
C VAL A 110 11.62 -10.84 -5.96
N HIS A 111 10.97 -10.48 -4.84
CA HIS A 111 11.67 -10.03 -3.61
C HIS A 111 11.40 -10.89 -2.38
N TRP A 112 10.38 -11.73 -2.39
CA TRP A 112 10.00 -12.59 -1.27
C TRP A 112 10.62 -13.98 -1.45
N PRO A 113 11.20 -14.58 -0.39
CA PRO A 113 11.77 -15.91 -0.49
C PRO A 113 10.67 -16.95 -0.74
N ALA A 114 10.90 -17.88 -1.67
CA ALA A 114 9.97 -18.97 -1.97
C ALA A 114 9.64 -19.82 -0.75
N ASN A 115 10.62 -19.99 0.16
CA ASN A 115 10.46 -20.68 1.43
C ASN A 115 11.29 -19.99 2.52
N TRP A 116 10.74 -19.86 3.72
CA TRP A 116 11.43 -19.36 4.90
C TRP A 116 11.17 -20.31 6.07
N GLY A 117 12.08 -21.26 6.31
CA GLY A 117 11.90 -22.32 7.32
C GLY A 117 11.88 -21.85 8.78
N SER A 118 12.10 -20.54 9.03
CA SER A 118 12.00 -19.91 10.34
C SER A 118 11.88 -18.38 10.20
N LEU A 119 11.37 -17.69 11.22
CA LEU A 119 11.32 -16.23 11.26
C LEU A 119 12.70 -15.57 11.12
N ARG A 120 13.75 -16.24 11.61
CA ARG A 120 15.13 -15.78 11.43
C ARG A 120 15.53 -15.81 9.96
N GLY A 121 15.24 -16.92 9.26
CA GLY A 121 15.51 -17.04 7.82
C GLY A 121 14.68 -16.04 7.00
N LEU A 122 13.45 -15.74 7.42
CA LEU A 122 12.67 -14.68 6.78
C LEU A 122 13.36 -13.32 6.94
N TRP A 123 13.82 -13.00 8.15
CA TRP A 123 14.49 -11.73 8.46
C TRP A 123 15.76 -11.48 7.64
N GLU A 124 16.46 -12.53 7.20
CA GLU A 124 17.63 -12.40 6.32
C GLU A 124 17.24 -11.76 4.96
N GLY A 125 16.01 -11.94 4.50
CA GLY A 125 15.46 -11.29 3.30
C GLY A 125 15.07 -9.82 3.50
N TYR A 126 15.09 -9.31 4.74
CA TYR A 126 14.93 -7.88 5.05
C TYR A 126 16.23 -7.11 4.75
N ALA A 127 16.65 -7.13 3.50
CA ALA A 127 17.91 -6.57 3.04
C ALA A 127 17.73 -5.78 1.73
N ILE A 128 18.77 -5.04 1.34
CA ILE A 128 18.90 -4.41 0.02
C ILE A 128 20.27 -4.83 -0.51
N THR A 129 20.34 -6.01 -1.12
CA THR A 129 21.60 -6.59 -1.55
C THR A 129 21.48 -7.44 -2.81
N ALA A 130 22.61 -7.70 -3.47
CA ALA A 130 22.68 -8.63 -4.59
C ALA A 130 22.87 -10.11 -4.16
N GLN A 131 22.95 -10.40 -2.85
CA GLN A 131 23.39 -11.72 -2.35
C GLN A 131 22.28 -12.79 -2.31
N GLY A 132 21.06 -12.49 -2.76
CA GLY A 132 19.93 -13.42 -2.75
C GLY A 132 19.29 -13.59 -1.35
N ALA A 133 18.38 -14.57 -1.21
CA ALA A 133 17.61 -14.88 0.01
C ALA A 133 16.43 -13.93 0.35
N GLY A 134 15.95 -13.16 -0.64
CA GLY A 134 14.93 -12.13 -0.46
C GLY A 134 15.53 -10.72 -0.57
N ASN A 135 14.68 -9.71 -0.77
CA ASN A 135 15.06 -8.29 -0.84
C ASN A 135 13.81 -7.40 -0.61
N TYR A 136 12.95 -7.84 0.31
CA TYR A 136 11.60 -7.25 0.44
C TYR A 136 11.58 -5.98 1.31
N LYS A 137 12.72 -5.51 1.82
CA LYS A 137 12.81 -4.32 2.69
C LYS A 137 12.15 -3.11 2.05
N LEU A 138 12.48 -2.81 0.80
CA LEU A 138 11.95 -1.63 0.12
C LEU A 138 10.45 -1.79 -0.16
N SER A 139 10.02 -2.96 -0.65
CA SER A 139 8.60 -3.25 -0.90
C SER A 139 7.76 -3.14 0.38
N LEU A 140 8.27 -3.65 1.50
CA LEU A 140 7.62 -3.53 2.81
C LEU A 140 7.48 -2.07 3.23
N LEU A 141 8.55 -1.27 3.09
CA LEU A 141 8.50 0.15 3.41
C LEU A 141 7.49 0.91 2.53
N PHE A 142 7.37 0.59 1.24
CA PHE A 142 6.37 1.19 0.36
C PHE A 142 4.95 0.89 0.84
N VAL A 143 4.65 -0.38 1.13
CA VAL A 143 3.35 -0.77 1.70
C VAL A 143 3.08 -0.01 3.00
N LEU A 144 4.03 0.03 3.93
CA LEU A 144 3.89 0.75 5.20
C LEU A 144 3.67 2.25 5.03
N MET A 145 4.26 2.87 4.00
CA MET A 145 4.05 4.29 3.67
C MET A 145 2.72 4.55 2.95
N LEU A 146 2.18 3.57 2.22
CA LEU A 146 0.88 3.68 1.54
C LEU A 146 -0.29 3.42 2.49
N LEU A 147 -0.14 2.59 3.53
CA LEU A 147 -1.21 2.28 4.49
C LEU A 147 -1.79 3.56 5.18
N PRO A 148 -0.98 4.52 5.66
CA PRO A 148 -1.50 5.79 6.16
C PRO A 148 -2.33 6.53 5.12
N LEU A 149 -1.92 6.57 3.85
CA LEU A 149 -2.68 7.24 2.78
C LEU A 149 -3.99 6.51 2.47
N LEU A 150 -4.02 5.19 2.59
CA LEU A 150 -5.23 4.39 2.41
C LEU A 150 -6.24 4.61 3.55
N PHE A 151 -5.80 4.55 4.81
CA PHE A 151 -6.72 4.69 5.95
C PHE A 151 -7.09 6.15 6.22
N HIS A 152 -6.13 7.06 6.16
CA HIS A 152 -6.35 8.48 6.47
C HIS A 152 -6.81 9.30 5.26
N GLY A 153 -6.38 8.96 4.04
CA GLY A 153 -6.59 9.75 2.83
C GLY A 153 -5.45 10.73 2.54
N GLY A 154 -5.60 11.52 1.46
CA GLY A 154 -4.52 12.38 0.91
C GLY A 154 -4.18 13.66 1.67
N GLY A 155 -4.85 13.94 2.80
CA GLY A 155 -4.66 15.15 3.59
C GLY A 155 -5.29 16.41 2.99
N LYS A 156 -5.08 17.56 3.63
CA LYS A 156 -5.73 18.82 3.26
C LYS A 156 -5.24 19.42 1.92
N LEU A 157 -4.02 19.08 1.49
CA LEU A 157 -3.44 19.50 0.21
C LEU A 157 -3.69 18.48 -0.93
N SER A 158 -4.84 17.81 -0.92
CA SER A 158 -5.21 16.82 -1.93
C SER A 158 -6.40 17.31 -2.77
N LEU A 159 -6.49 16.84 -4.02
CA LEU A 159 -7.68 17.06 -4.84
C LEU A 159 -8.93 16.42 -4.22
N ASP A 160 -8.80 15.29 -3.51
CA ASP A 160 -9.90 14.70 -2.74
C ASP A 160 -10.49 15.68 -1.72
N HIS A 161 -9.63 16.38 -0.97
CA HIS A 161 -10.07 17.38 0.01
C HIS A 161 -10.73 18.59 -0.67
N LEU A 162 -10.14 19.07 -1.78
CA LEU A 162 -10.74 20.14 -2.58
C LEU A 162 -12.13 19.74 -3.11
N LEU A 163 -12.31 18.51 -3.57
CA LEU A 163 -13.61 18.02 -4.05
C LEU A 163 -14.66 17.98 -2.93
N LEU A 164 -14.29 17.58 -1.71
CA LEU A 164 -15.20 17.62 -0.56
C LEU A 164 -15.64 19.06 -0.25
N LYS A 165 -14.69 20.00 -0.27
CA LYS A 165 -14.96 21.45 -0.09
C LYS A 165 -15.91 22.00 -1.16
N LEU A 166 -15.61 21.73 -2.43
CA LEU A 166 -16.41 22.20 -3.56
C LEU A 166 -17.82 21.61 -3.59
N THR A 167 -18.02 20.44 -3.00
CA THR A 167 -19.32 19.76 -2.93
C THR A 167 -20.05 19.96 -1.60
N GLY A 168 -19.54 20.81 -0.71
CA GLY A 168 -20.15 21.09 0.60
C GLY A 168 -20.15 19.92 1.59
N ARG A 169 -19.28 18.92 1.38
CA ARG A 169 -19.19 17.69 2.19
C ARG A 169 -18.04 17.73 3.20
N ASP A 170 -17.81 18.89 3.78
CA ASP A 170 -16.70 19.12 4.70
C ASP A 170 -16.76 18.24 5.96
N SER A 171 -17.97 17.90 6.41
CA SER A 171 -18.21 17.04 7.57
C SER A 171 -17.61 15.64 7.41
N CYS A 172 -17.52 15.13 6.17
CA CYS A 172 -16.97 13.80 5.88
C CYS A 172 -15.47 13.69 6.18
N VAL A 173 -14.75 14.80 6.41
CA VAL A 173 -13.32 14.79 6.74
C VAL A 173 -13.08 14.35 8.18
N SER A 174 -13.99 14.67 9.10
CA SER A 174 -13.84 14.39 10.53
C SER A 174 -14.70 13.23 11.04
N GLU A 175 -15.65 12.77 10.23
CA GLU A 175 -16.52 11.66 10.57
C GLU A 175 -15.73 10.36 10.75
N ARG A 176 -15.99 9.64 11.86
CA ARG A 176 -15.37 8.35 12.17
C ARG A 176 -16.44 7.38 12.66
N MET A 177 -16.51 6.22 12.02
CA MET A 177 -17.39 5.12 12.42
C MET A 177 -16.54 3.94 12.89
N GLY A 178 -16.87 3.38 14.06
CA GLY A 178 -16.06 2.37 14.75
C GLY A 178 -16.83 1.06 14.96
N ASP A 179 -17.46 0.54 13.92
CA ASP A 179 -18.27 -0.68 13.97
C ASP A 179 -17.52 -1.90 13.39
N GLY A 180 -18.22 -3.03 13.30
CA GLY A 180 -17.73 -4.28 12.72
C GLY A 180 -17.40 -4.16 11.23
N ILE A 181 -17.97 -3.20 10.51
CA ILE A 181 -17.60 -2.92 9.11
C ILE A 181 -16.22 -2.27 9.06
N THR A 182 -15.91 -1.34 9.97
CA THR A 182 -14.56 -0.77 10.10
C THR A 182 -13.52 -1.85 10.39
N ALA A 183 -13.82 -2.78 11.30
CA ALA A 183 -12.96 -3.93 11.54
C ALA A 183 -12.82 -4.82 10.29
N ALA A 184 -13.92 -5.11 9.59
CA ALA A 184 -13.89 -5.90 8.36
C ALA A 184 -13.02 -5.26 7.27
N LEU A 185 -13.11 -3.95 7.07
CA LEU A 185 -12.31 -3.20 6.09
C LEU A 185 -10.83 -3.19 6.48
N LEU A 186 -10.49 -3.01 7.75
CA LEU A 186 -9.12 -3.11 8.24
C LEU A 186 -8.51 -4.46 7.87
N PHE A 187 -9.19 -5.55 8.22
CA PHE A 187 -8.71 -6.90 7.93
C PHE A 187 -8.72 -7.22 6.43
N ALA A 188 -9.67 -6.69 5.65
CA ALA A 188 -9.65 -6.83 4.20
C ALA A 188 -8.40 -6.17 3.58
N VAL A 189 -8.02 -4.97 4.05
CA VAL A 189 -6.79 -4.29 3.59
C VAL A 189 -5.55 -5.10 3.96
N LEU A 190 -5.47 -5.61 5.18
CA LEU A 190 -4.36 -6.47 5.60
C LEU A 190 -4.31 -7.78 4.80
N GLY A 191 -5.48 -8.34 4.48
CA GLY A 191 -5.64 -9.50 3.63
C GLY A 191 -5.08 -9.27 2.23
N VAL A 192 -5.51 -8.20 1.56
CA VAL A 192 -5.00 -7.80 0.23
C VAL A 192 -3.50 -7.55 0.27
N THR A 193 -3.00 -6.92 1.32
CA THR A 193 -1.56 -6.62 1.46
C THR A 193 -0.71 -7.88 1.50
N THR A 194 -1.20 -8.95 2.15
CA THR A 194 -0.37 -10.11 2.52
C THR A 194 -0.64 -11.36 1.69
N ILE A 195 -1.79 -11.47 1.02
CA ILE A 195 -2.22 -12.70 0.32
C ILE A 195 -1.21 -13.24 -0.70
N TRP A 196 -0.45 -12.38 -1.36
CA TRP A 196 0.50 -12.81 -2.40
C TRP A 196 1.86 -13.27 -1.83
N VAL A 197 2.35 -12.57 -0.80
CA VAL A 197 3.62 -12.91 -0.14
C VAL A 197 3.45 -14.16 0.72
N GLU A 198 2.41 -14.20 1.55
CA GLU A 198 2.08 -15.31 2.44
C GLU A 198 0.55 -15.54 2.45
N PRO A 199 0.04 -16.46 1.60
CA PRO A 199 -1.39 -16.67 1.45
C PRO A 199 -2.12 -17.01 2.74
N SER A 200 -1.47 -17.74 3.66
CA SER A 200 -2.08 -18.12 4.94
C SER A 200 -2.42 -16.89 5.79
N TRP A 201 -1.56 -15.87 5.81
CA TRP A 201 -1.80 -14.60 6.51
C TRP A 201 -2.92 -13.80 5.87
N GLY A 202 -2.95 -13.74 4.54
CA GLY A 202 -4.00 -13.05 3.79
C GLY A 202 -5.37 -13.67 4.03
N ILE A 203 -5.47 -15.00 3.91
CA ILE A 203 -6.71 -15.76 4.16
C ILE A 203 -7.19 -15.57 5.60
N ALA A 204 -6.29 -15.68 6.58
CA ALA A 204 -6.64 -15.47 7.99
C ALA A 204 -7.24 -14.07 8.21
N CYS A 205 -6.64 -13.03 7.61
CA CYS A 205 -7.19 -11.67 7.67
C CYS A 205 -8.59 -11.61 7.04
N PHE A 206 -8.79 -12.18 5.85
CA PHE A 206 -10.12 -12.18 5.22
C PHE A 206 -11.18 -12.92 6.04
N VAL A 207 -10.83 -14.05 6.67
CA VAL A 207 -11.73 -14.79 7.57
C VAL A 207 -12.11 -13.93 8.77
N VAL A 208 -11.14 -13.31 9.44
CA VAL A 208 -11.41 -12.41 10.57
C VAL A 208 -12.26 -11.22 10.13
N GLY A 209 -11.96 -10.63 8.97
CA GLY A 209 -12.75 -9.55 8.40
C GLY A 209 -14.20 -9.95 8.11
N ALA A 210 -14.42 -11.15 7.56
CA ALA A 210 -15.75 -11.69 7.32
C ALA A 210 -16.50 -11.94 8.64
N LEU A 211 -15.84 -12.44 9.68
CA LEU A 211 -16.46 -12.64 11.00
C LEU A 211 -16.96 -11.31 11.59
N PHE A 212 -16.13 -10.26 11.59
CA PHE A 212 -16.56 -8.94 12.06
C PHE A 212 -17.65 -8.33 11.19
N GLY A 213 -17.48 -8.43 9.87
CA GLY A 213 -18.39 -7.82 8.90
C GLY A 213 -19.76 -8.50 8.87
N LEU A 214 -19.86 -9.82 9.12
CA LEU A 214 -21.12 -10.57 9.02
C LEU A 214 -21.85 -10.72 10.36
N THR A 215 -21.18 -10.53 11.50
CA THR A 215 -21.79 -10.69 12.82
C THR A 215 -22.62 -9.45 13.19
N PRO A 216 -23.95 -9.55 13.33
CA PRO A 216 -24.80 -8.39 13.59
C PRO A 216 -24.49 -7.68 14.92
N ALA A 217 -23.98 -8.42 15.92
CA ALA A 217 -23.61 -7.86 17.21
C ALA A 217 -22.47 -6.83 17.12
N PHE A 218 -21.64 -6.90 16.08
CA PHE A 218 -20.56 -5.94 15.86
C PHE A 218 -20.96 -4.76 14.97
N ARG A 219 -22.10 -4.80 14.27
CA ARG A 219 -22.53 -3.73 13.34
C ARG A 219 -23.26 -2.55 14.02
N ARG A 220 -23.03 -2.33 15.32
CA ARG A 220 -23.70 -1.29 16.12
C ARG A 220 -22.71 -0.22 16.55
#